data_AF-A0A354GWB9-F1
#
_entry.id   AF-A0A354GWB9-F1
#
_cell.length_a   1.000
_cell.length_b   1.000
_cell.length_c   1.000
_cell.angle_alpha   90.00
_cell.angle_beta   90.00
_cell.angle_gamma   90.00
#
_symmetry.space_group_name_H-M   'P 1'
#
loop_
_entity.id
_entity.type
_entity.pdbx_description
1 polymer ?
#
loop_
_entity_poly.entity_id
_entity_poly.type
_entity_poly.pdbx_seq_one_letter_code
_entity_poly.pdbx_strand_id
1 'polypeptide(L)'
;LKVKAFDPKLKRDAYGAEVRVQAGDRKWLRVVSPAESYLCSSLPTALFGLGKETRFDSILVNWPDGAQELFPGGAADRAIEVRRGEGRTP
;
A
#
# COMPACT_ATOMS: atom_id res chain seq x y z
N LEU A 1 0.69 9.15 4.84
CA LEU A 1 1.50 8.05 4.28
C LEU A 1 0.95 7.69 2.90
N LYS A 2 1.78 7.66 1.87
CA LYS A 2 1.44 7.27 0.50
C LYS A 2 2.09 5.93 0.21
N VAL A 3 1.34 4.94 -0.25
CA VAL A 3 1.88 3.63 -0.64
C VAL A 3 1.52 3.35 -2.09
N LYS A 4 2.54 3.13 -2.92
CA LYS A 4 2.39 2.78 -4.33
C LYS A 4 2.82 1.34 -4.53
N ALA A 5 1.95 0.51 -5.09
CA ALA A 5 2.25 -0.89 -5.36
C ALA A 5 2.66 -1.09 -6.82
N PHE A 6 3.90 -1.52 -7.05
CA PHE A 6 4.45 -1.72 -8.38
C PHE A 6 4.77 -3.19 -8.62
N ASP A 7 4.33 -3.73 -9.76
CA ASP A 7 4.67 -5.08 -10.21
C ASP A 7 5.81 -4.99 -11.25
N PRO A 8 7.06 -5.35 -10.88
CA PRO A 8 8.20 -5.29 -11.80
C PRO A 8 8.12 -6.35 -12.90
N LYS A 9 7.41 -7.46 -12.69
CA LYS A 9 7.24 -8.53 -13.70
C LYS A 9 6.34 -8.05 -14.83
N LEU A 10 5.27 -7.33 -14.49
CA LEU A 10 4.32 -6.78 -15.46
C LEU A 10 4.63 -5.33 -15.87
N LYS A 11 5.66 -4.71 -15.27
CA LYS A 11 6.08 -3.31 -15.49
C LYS A 11 4.93 -2.31 -15.34
N ARG A 12 4.04 -2.54 -14.37
CA ARG A 12 2.85 -1.69 -14.14
C ARG A 12 2.51 -1.57 -12.66
N ASP A 13 1.67 -0.60 -12.34
CA ASP A 13 1.05 -0.50 -11.03
C ASP A 13 0.09 -1.68 -10.80
N ALA A 14 0.10 -2.21 -9.58
CA ALA A 14 -0.73 -3.34 -9.19
C ALA A 14 -2.14 -2.87 -8.83
N TYR A 15 -2.94 -2.56 -9.85
CA TYR A 15 -4.35 -2.25 -9.68
C TYR A 15 -5.08 -3.41 -9.00
N GLY A 16 -5.93 -3.08 -8.02
CA GLY A 16 -6.64 -4.07 -7.20
C GLY A 16 -5.82 -4.66 -6.06
N ALA A 17 -4.53 -4.32 -5.91
CA ALA A 17 -3.77 -4.75 -4.74
C ALA A 17 -4.34 -4.11 -3.46
N GLU A 18 -4.58 -4.92 -2.44
CA GLU A 18 -5.00 -4.42 -1.13
C GLU A 18 -3.79 -4.10 -0.27
N VAL A 19 -3.68 -2.87 0.21
CA VAL A 19 -2.63 -2.44 1.12
C VAL A 19 -3.24 -2.26 2.51
N ARG A 20 -2.72 -3.01 3.47
CA ARG A 20 -3.07 -2.96 4.89
C ARG A 20 -1.90 -2.33 5.64
N VAL A 21 -2.15 -1.21 6.31
CA VAL A 21 -1.15 -0.56 7.17
C VAL A 21 -1.61 -0.72 8.60
N GLN A 22 -0.71 -1.17 9.47
CA GLN A 22 -0.92 -1.24 10.91
C GLN A 22 -0.06 -0.20 11.62
N ALA A 23 -0.64 0.57 12.54
CA ALA A 23 0.07 1.45 13.46
C ALA A 23 -0.58 1.38 14.84
N GLY A 24 0.11 0.75 15.80
CA GLY A 24 -0.42 0.39 17.11
C GLY A 24 -1.70 -0.42 16.99
N ASP A 25 -2.76 0.10 17.62
CA ASP A 25 -4.09 -0.50 17.63
C ASP A 25 -4.92 -0.19 16.38
N ARG A 26 -4.43 0.71 15.51
CA ARG A 26 -5.15 1.15 14.31
C ARG A 26 -4.69 0.37 13.09
N LYS A 27 -5.67 -0.01 12.26
CA LYS A 27 -5.45 -0.68 10.99
C LYS A 27 -6.21 0.08 9.91
N TRP A 28 -5.54 0.33 8.80
CA TRP A 28 -6.14 0.92 7.61
C TRP A 28 -6.02 -0.05 6.45
N LEU A 29 -7.11 -0.19 5.70
CA LEU A 29 -7.16 -0.96 4.46
C LEU A 29 -7.47 -0.01 3.32
N ARG A 30 -6.67 -0.03 2.25
CA ARG A 30 -6.95 0.67 1.00
C ARG A 30 -6.60 -0.21 -0.17
N VAL A 31 -7.40 -0.14 -1.22
CA VAL A 31 -7.12 -0.81 -2.49
C VAL A 31 -6.42 0.17 -3.41
N VAL A 32 -5.37 -0.29 -4.10
CA VAL A 32 -4.69 0.46 -5.14
C VAL A 32 -5.60 0.53 -6.36
N SER A 33 -6.21 1.69 -6.55
CA SER A 33 -7.15 1.96 -7.64
C SER A 33 -6.85 3.34 -8.23
N PRO A 34 -6.95 3.51 -9.56
CA PRO A 34 -6.86 4.82 -10.18
C PRO A 34 -8.18 5.61 -10.05
N ALA A 35 -9.29 4.94 -9.67
CA ALA A 35 -10.57 5.60 -9.49
C ALA A 35 -10.60 6.36 -8.16
N GLU A 36 -10.60 7.69 -8.23
CA GLU A 36 -10.62 8.56 -7.06
C GLU A 36 -12.04 9.08 -6.77
N SER A 37 -12.77 9.48 -7.80
CA SER A 37 -14.16 9.97 -7.70
C SER A 37 -14.93 9.66 -9.00
N TYR A 38 -16.21 9.99 -9.05
CA TYR A 38 -17.04 9.78 -10.23
C TYR A 38 -16.43 10.49 -11.45
N LEU A 39 -16.07 9.71 -12.48
CA LEU A 39 -15.38 10.17 -13.69
C LEU A 39 -14.02 10.85 -13.47
N CYS A 40 -13.40 10.69 -12.29
CA CYS A 40 -12.06 11.19 -11.99
C CYS A 40 -11.06 10.04 -11.82
N SER A 41 -9.99 10.07 -12.61
CA SER A 41 -8.87 9.12 -12.51
C SER A 41 -7.61 9.84 -12.03
N SER A 42 -6.91 9.25 -11.06
CA SER A 42 -5.66 9.78 -10.52
C SER A 42 -4.60 8.69 -10.40
N LEU A 43 -3.42 9.07 -9.91
CA LEU A 43 -2.31 8.13 -9.69
C LEU A 43 -2.73 7.02 -8.71
N PRO A 44 -2.54 5.74 -9.04
CA PRO A 44 -2.96 4.62 -8.20
C PRO A 44 -2.07 4.47 -6.97
N THR A 45 -2.32 5.32 -5.98
CA THR A 45 -1.57 5.39 -4.73
C THR A 45 -2.53 5.29 -3.56
N ALA A 46 -2.28 4.33 -2.67
CA ALA A 46 -3.04 4.19 -1.44
C ALA A 46 -2.59 5.27 -0.44
N LEU A 47 -3.46 6.26 -0.20
CA LEU A 47 -3.23 7.32 0.78
C LEU A 47 -3.82 6.93 2.15
N PHE A 48 -2.97 6.93 3.16
CA PHE A 48 -3.30 6.65 4.55
C PHE A 48 -3.08 7.89 5.41
N GLY A 49 -4.17 8.39 6.01
CA GLY A 49 -4.14 9.45 7.02
C GLY A 49 -3.94 8.85 8.41
N LEU A 50 -2.67 8.72 8.83
CA LEU A 50 -2.28 8.15 10.13
C LEU A 50 -2.56 9.09 11.32
N GLY A 51 -2.93 10.35 11.06
CA GLY A 51 -3.31 11.31 12.11
C GLY A 51 -2.12 11.69 12.98
N LYS A 52 -2.21 11.39 14.29
CA LYS A 52 -1.16 11.68 15.27
C LYS A 52 -0.05 10.61 15.32
N GLU A 53 -0.26 9.46 14.70
CA GLU A 53 0.72 8.38 14.66
C GLU A 53 1.88 8.77 13.74
N THR A 54 3.07 8.89 14.32
CA THR A 54 4.30 9.27 13.61
C THR A 54 5.02 8.07 13.00
N ARG A 55 4.55 6.85 13.28
CA ARG A 55 5.12 5.58 12.79
C ARG A 55 4.01 4.57 12.50
N PHE A 56 4.31 3.61 11.64
CA PHE A 56 3.50 2.42 11.38
C PHE A 56 4.35 1.17 11.62
N ASP A 57 3.75 0.08 12.07
CA ASP A 57 4.43 -1.17 12.45
C ASP A 57 4.70 -2.09 11.27
N SER A 58 3.75 -2.15 10.32
CA SER A 58 3.86 -3.02 9.15
C SER A 58 2.94 -2.57 8.02
N ILE A 59 3.33 -2.96 6.80
CA ILE A 59 2.50 -2.84 5.60
C ILE A 59 2.36 -4.25 5.02
N LEU A 60 1.14 -4.75 4.96
CA LEU A 60 0.81 -6.01 4.32
C LEU A 60 0.13 -5.70 2.99
N VAL A 61 0.69 -6.22 1.90
CA VAL A 61 0.20 -6.04 0.55
C VAL A 61 -0.35 -7.37 0.05
N ASN A 62 -1.65 -7.42 -0.21
CA ASN A 62 -2.28 -8.50 -0.95
C ASN A 62 -2.27 -8.14 -2.43
N TRP A 63 -1.50 -8.87 -3.21
CA TRP A 63 -1.45 -8.72 -4.65
C TRP A 63 -2.71 -9.29 -5.31
N PRO A 64 -3.08 -8.81 -6.51
CA PRO A 64 -4.29 -9.25 -7.21
C PRO A 64 -4.30 -10.73 -7.60
N ASP A 65 -3.16 -11.42 -7.54
CA ASP A 65 -3.06 -12.87 -7.76
C ASP A 65 -3.20 -13.69 -6.48
N GLY A 66 -3.43 -13.05 -5.33
CA GLY A 66 -3.55 -13.68 -4.02
C GLY A 66 -2.23 -13.83 -3.28
N ALA A 67 -1.09 -13.46 -3.87
CA ALA A 67 0.17 -13.42 -3.14
C ALA A 67 0.12 -12.36 -2.03
N GLN A 68 0.71 -12.66 -0.89
CA GLN A 68 0.79 -11.73 0.23
C GLN A 68 2.25 -11.40 0.52
N GLU A 69 2.54 -10.12 0.70
CA GLU A 69 3.88 -9.64 1.06
C GLU A 69 3.81 -8.70 2.25
N LEU A 70 4.68 -8.95 3.23
CA LEU A 70 4.84 -8.14 4.41
C LEU A 70 6.08 -7.26 4.25
N PHE A 71 5.87 -5.95 4.39
CA PHE A 71 6.90 -4.94 4.42
C PHE A 71 7.04 -4.37 5.84
N PRO A 72 8.28 -4.08 6.28
CA PRO A 72 8.53 -3.60 7.62
C PRO A 72 7.95 -2.20 7.85
N GLY A 73 7.65 -1.93 9.11
CA GLY A 73 7.23 -0.63 9.61
C GLY A 73 8.24 0.49 9.40
N GLY A 74 7.80 1.73 9.65
CA GLY A 74 8.67 2.88 9.68
C GLY A 74 7.98 4.19 10.03
N ALA A 75 8.70 5.32 9.88
CA ALA A 75 8.16 6.67 9.96
C ALA A 75 6.95 6.88 9.03
N ALA A 76 5.92 7.54 9.57
CA ALA A 76 4.77 8.01 8.84
C ALA A 76 5.14 9.18 7.89
N ASP A 77 4.13 9.70 7.20
CA ASP A 77 4.22 10.92 6.37
C ASP A 77 5.26 10.92 5.23
N ARG A 78 5.42 9.77 4.57
CA ARG A 78 6.25 9.64 3.37
C ARG A 78 5.56 8.87 2.25
N ALA A 79 6.17 8.89 1.07
CA ALA A 79 5.83 8.03 -0.04
C ALA A 79 6.70 6.78 -0.01
N ILE A 80 6.06 5.62 -0.01
CA ILE A 80 6.70 4.30 -0.05
C ILE A 80 6.24 3.62 -1.33
N GLU A 81 7.20 3.22 -2.15
CA GLU A 81 6.95 2.32 -3.27
C GLU A 81 7.22 0.89 -2.80
N VAL A 82 6.16 0.08 -2.74
CA VAL A 82 6.26 -1.35 -2.45
C VAL A 82 6.31 -2.08 -3.78
N ARG A 83 7.43 -2.77 -4.03
CA ARG A 83 7.63 -3.55 -5.24
C ARG A 83 7.40 -5.00 -4.94
N ARG A 84 6.61 -5.65 -5.80
CA ARG A 84 6.35 -7.07 -5.69
C ARG A 84 7.66 -7.86 -5.76
N GLY A 85 7.85 -8.76 -4.80
CA GLY A 85 9.05 -9.58 -4.64
C GLY A 85 10.13 -8.98 -3.73
N GLU A 86 10.00 -7.72 -3.31
CA GLU A 86 10.92 -7.11 -2.32
C GLU A 86 10.45 -7.32 -0.88
N GLY A 87 9.18 -7.69 -0.69
CA GLY A 87 8.61 -8.00 0.62
C GLY A 87 8.91 -9.42 1.07
N ARG A 88 8.65 -9.71 2.35
CA ARG A 88 8.69 -11.08 2.88
C ARG A 88 7.35 -11.76 2.67
N THR A 89 7.36 -12.99 2.18
CA THR A 89 6.16 -13.84 2.21
C THR A 89 5.90 -14.25 3.67
N PRO A 90 4.69 -14.05 4.21
CA PRO A 90 4.33 -14.49 5.56
C PRO A 90 4.29 -16.01 5.70
#